data_AF-A0A9E5M307-F1
#
_entry.id   AF-A0A9E5M307-F1
#
_cell.length_a   1.000
_cell.length_b   1.000
_cell.length_c   1.000
_cell.angle_alpha   90.00
_cell.angle_beta   90.00
_cell.angle_gamma   90.00
#
_symmetry.space_group_name_H-M   'P 1'
#
loop_
_entity.id
_entity.type
_entity.pdbx_description
1 polymer ?
#
loop_
_entity_poly.entity_id
_entity_poly.type
_entity_poly.pdbx_seq_one_letter_code
_entity_poly.pdbx_strand_id
1 'polypeptide(L)'
;MQKTVAERDQYQGLLHLPSNCPGYTSTFFENLAMGGCVLQYDAGSDYKLPDLKAGEHYLSYDAQRPESLMEAAETFLKNPAAFQKMAEEGQRLCLQNHTIEQRLQEIFQVVASHLGKNGIPGPDSEAGKAVSEILEKLQAAKNPQT
;
A
#
# COMPACT_ATOMS: atom_id res chain seq x y z
N MET A 1 -8.66 13.94 -13.28
CA MET A 1 -7.76 13.23 -12.35
C MET A 1 -6.42 13.93 -12.15
N GLN A 2 -5.83 14.61 -13.15
CA GLN A 2 -4.58 15.37 -12.98
C GLN A 2 -4.64 16.56 -11.99
N LYS A 3 -5.80 17.23 -11.84
CA LYS A 3 -5.95 18.35 -10.88
C LYS A 3 -5.84 17.93 -9.41
N THR A 4 -6.41 16.78 -9.06
CA THR A 4 -6.55 16.33 -7.66
C THR A 4 -5.24 15.87 -7.01
N VAL A 5 -4.27 15.39 -7.78
CA VAL A 5 -2.96 14.97 -7.23
C VAL A 5 -2.07 16.19 -6.96
N ALA A 6 -1.98 17.13 -7.92
CA ALA A 6 -1.19 18.34 -7.76
C ALA A 6 -1.70 19.27 -6.63
N GLU A 7 -3.01 19.28 -6.38
CA GLU A 7 -3.60 20.01 -5.25
C GLU A 7 -3.28 19.35 -3.90
N ARG A 8 -3.12 18.02 -3.87
CA ARG A 8 -2.89 17.26 -2.64
C ARG A 8 -1.44 17.34 -2.13
N ASP A 9 -0.47 17.55 -3.02
CA ASP A 9 0.96 17.72 -2.69
C ASP A 9 1.23 18.91 -1.75
N GLN A 10 0.28 19.83 -1.63
CA GLN A 10 0.38 21.01 -0.77
C GLN A 10 0.08 20.71 0.71
N TYR A 11 -0.48 19.53 1.01
CA TYR A 11 -0.94 19.18 2.36
C TYR A 11 0.00 18.17 3.02
N GLN A 12 0.47 18.52 4.23
CA GLN A 12 1.32 17.64 5.03
C GLN A 12 0.55 16.54 5.77
N GLY A 13 -0.77 16.71 5.96
CA GLY A 13 -1.66 15.74 6.59
C GLY A 13 -2.75 15.30 5.63
N LEU A 14 -2.90 13.99 5.45
CA LEU A 14 -3.82 13.39 4.49
C LEU A 14 -4.80 12.45 5.22
N LEU A 15 -6.07 12.85 5.25
CA LEU A 15 -7.12 12.06 5.89
C LEU A 15 -7.64 10.97 4.96
N HIS A 16 -7.65 9.73 5.44
CA HIS A 16 -8.35 8.62 4.81
C HIS A 16 -9.60 8.28 5.62
N LEU A 17 -10.77 8.46 5.01
CA LEU A 17 -12.07 8.26 5.64
C LEU A 17 -12.49 6.78 5.66
N PRO A 18 -13.37 6.37 6.60
CA PRO A 18 -13.91 5.02 6.64
C PRO A 18 -14.60 4.65 5.32
N SER A 19 -14.39 3.41 4.91
CA SER A 19 -15.01 2.83 3.70
C SER A 19 -15.86 1.63 4.08
N ASN A 20 -16.90 1.35 3.29
CA ASN A 20 -17.67 0.12 3.38
C ASN A 20 -16.86 -1.13 2.95
N CYS A 21 -15.73 -0.93 2.29
CA CYS A 21 -14.81 -1.99 1.84
C CYS A 21 -13.38 -1.68 2.29
N PRO A 22 -13.01 -1.93 3.56
CA PRO A 22 -11.75 -1.44 4.13
C PRO A 22 -10.47 -1.96 3.44
N GLY A 23 -10.53 -3.17 2.88
CA GLY A 23 -9.41 -3.77 2.16
C GLY A 23 -9.26 -3.35 0.69
N TYR A 24 -10.16 -2.53 0.14
CA TYR A 24 -10.23 -2.21 -1.30
C TYR A 24 -9.92 -0.74 -1.63
N THR A 25 -9.44 0.05 -0.69
CA THR A 25 -9.20 1.48 -0.91
C THR A 25 -7.76 1.74 -1.37
N SER A 26 -7.58 2.18 -2.62
CA SER A 26 -6.28 2.66 -3.12
C SER A 26 -5.83 3.95 -2.44
N THR A 27 -6.76 4.74 -1.91
CA THR A 27 -6.51 6.06 -1.33
C THR A 27 -5.48 6.05 -0.19
N PHE A 28 -5.44 4.98 0.61
CA PHE A 28 -4.40 4.84 1.64
C PHE A 28 -2.99 4.80 1.04
N PHE A 29 -2.80 3.95 0.02
CA PHE A 29 -1.52 3.82 -0.68
C PHE A 29 -1.18 5.07 -1.50
N GLU A 30 -2.16 5.69 -2.14
CA GLU A 30 -1.99 6.96 -2.85
C GLU A 30 -1.47 8.04 -1.89
N ASN A 31 -2.10 8.19 -0.72
CA ASN A 31 -1.68 9.17 0.28
C ASN A 31 -0.27 8.89 0.81
N LEU A 32 0.08 7.62 1.06
CA LEU A 32 1.45 7.25 1.45
C LEU A 32 2.46 7.58 0.34
N ALA A 33 2.16 7.23 -0.91
CA ALA A 33 3.04 7.47 -2.05
C ALA A 33 3.30 8.97 -2.29
N MET A 34 2.36 9.84 -1.89
CA MET A 34 2.51 11.30 -1.95
C MET A 34 3.44 11.87 -0.86
N GLY A 35 3.81 11.10 0.16
CA GLY A 35 4.73 11.57 1.22
C GLY A 35 4.08 12.47 2.27
N GLY A 36 2.75 12.50 2.35
CA GLY A 36 2.03 13.16 3.44
C GLY A 36 1.85 12.23 4.64
N CYS A 37 1.70 12.80 5.84
CA CYS A 37 1.35 12.04 7.03
C CYS A 37 -0.11 11.58 6.92
N VAL A 38 -0.33 10.26 6.86
CA VAL A 38 -1.66 9.69 6.66
C VAL A 38 -2.37 9.48 7.99
N LEU A 39 -3.60 9.98 8.09
CA LEU A 39 -4.53 9.67 9.18
C LEU A 39 -5.49 8.58 8.66
N GLN A 40 -5.31 7.38 9.16
CA GLN A 40 -5.98 6.15 8.71
C GLN A 40 -6.94 5.66 9.79
N TYR A 41 -8.20 5.39 9.43
CA TYR A 41 -9.10 4.74 10.38
C TYR A 41 -8.63 3.31 10.66
N ASP A 42 -8.82 2.83 11.89
CA ASP A 42 -8.59 1.43 12.25
C ASP A 42 -9.65 0.56 11.57
N ALA A 43 -9.21 -0.17 10.54
CA ALA A 43 -10.04 -1.10 9.80
C ALA A 43 -10.19 -2.46 10.52
N GLY A 44 -9.47 -2.69 11.62
CA GLY A 44 -9.43 -3.96 12.34
C GLY A 44 -8.22 -4.83 11.97
N SER A 45 -8.04 -5.94 12.71
CA SER A 45 -6.88 -6.83 12.59
C SER A 45 -6.71 -7.46 11.21
N ASP A 46 -7.82 -7.74 10.53
CA ASP A 46 -7.84 -8.49 9.28
C ASP A 46 -7.31 -7.68 8.09
N TYR A 47 -7.21 -6.36 8.26
CA TYR A 47 -6.75 -5.41 7.24
C TYR A 47 -5.37 -4.83 7.56
N LYS A 48 -4.67 -5.37 8.56
CA LYS A 48 -3.31 -4.94 8.89
C LYS A 48 -2.33 -5.41 7.83
N LEU A 49 -1.51 -4.48 7.35
CA LEU A 49 -0.40 -4.77 6.47
C LEU A 49 0.82 -5.17 7.32
N PRO A 50 1.59 -6.19 6.93
CA PRO A 50 2.70 -6.70 7.73
C PRO A 50 3.86 -5.70 7.84
N ASP A 51 4.04 -4.84 6.84
CA ASP A 51 5.13 -3.87 6.72
C ASP A 51 4.71 -2.44 7.08
N LEU A 52 3.43 -2.08 6.95
CA LEU A 52 2.90 -0.75 7.30
C LEU A 52 2.18 -0.77 8.66
N LYS A 53 2.74 -0.07 9.66
CA LYS A 53 2.27 -0.09 11.05
C LYS A 53 1.80 1.28 11.53
N ALA A 54 0.69 1.27 12.28
CA ALA A 54 0.18 2.44 12.99
C ALA A 54 1.23 2.94 14.01
N GLY A 55 1.39 4.26 14.09
CA GLY A 55 2.37 4.92 14.96
C GLY A 55 3.81 4.95 14.42
N GLU A 56 4.12 4.13 13.41
CA GLU A 56 5.43 4.13 12.73
C GLU A 56 5.35 4.77 11.33
N HIS A 57 4.30 4.44 10.57
CA HIS A 57 4.16 4.83 9.15
C HIS A 57 2.90 5.66 8.85
N TYR A 58 1.93 5.64 9.76
CA TYR A 58 0.70 6.43 9.70
C TYR A 58 0.10 6.62 11.09
N LEU A 59 -0.77 7.61 11.25
CA LEU A 59 -1.58 7.80 12.46
C LEU A 59 -2.88 7.02 12.33
N SER A 60 -3.21 6.24 13.35
CA SER A 60 -4.48 5.52 13.40
C SER A 60 -5.51 6.26 14.25
N TYR A 61 -6.77 6.25 13.81
CA TYR A 61 -7.91 6.73 14.59
C TYR A 61 -9.05 5.70 14.56
N ASP A 62 -9.90 5.68 15.58
CA ASP A 62 -11.05 4.79 15.68
C ASP A 62 -12.29 5.45 15.07
N ALA A 63 -12.81 4.86 13.98
CA ALA A 63 -14.01 5.37 13.30
C ALA A 63 -15.28 5.27 14.14
N GLN A 64 -15.32 4.38 15.14
CA GLN A 64 -16.43 4.27 16.09
C GLN A 64 -16.35 5.32 17.21
N ARG A 65 -15.23 6.04 17.30
CA ARG A 65 -14.93 7.03 18.34
C ARG A 65 -14.45 8.33 17.69
N PRO A 66 -15.36 9.22 17.21
CA PRO A 66 -15.00 10.40 16.42
C PRO A 66 -13.95 11.33 17.06
N GLU A 67 -13.92 11.42 18.39
CA GLU A 67 -12.92 12.18 19.14
C GLU A 67 -11.48 11.68 18.92
N SER A 68 -11.30 10.40 18.58
CA SER A 68 -9.98 9.84 18.27
C SER A 68 -9.34 10.45 17.02
N LEU A 69 -10.16 10.88 16.04
CA LEU A 69 -9.66 11.60 14.88
C LEU A 69 -9.12 12.98 15.28
N MET A 70 -9.81 13.65 16.20
CA MET A 70 -9.36 14.93 16.75
C MET A 70 -8.07 14.75 17.56
N GLU A 71 -7.98 13.71 18.40
CA GLU A 71 -6.76 13.34 19.14
C GLU A 71 -5.57 13.11 18.18
N ALA A 72 -5.79 12.36 17.08
CA ALA A 72 -4.77 12.11 16.06
C ALA A 72 -4.34 13.41 15.34
N ALA A 73 -5.29 14.25 14.95
CA ALA A 73 -5.01 15.53 14.30
C ALA A 73 -4.25 16.49 15.23
N GLU A 74 -4.64 16.58 16.50
CA GLU A 74 -3.91 17.38 17.49
C GLU A 74 -2.49 16.86 17.71
N THR A 75 -2.31 15.54 17.75
CA THR A 75 -0.99 14.93 17.89
C THR A 75 -0.11 15.32 16.72
N PHE A 76 -0.65 15.24 15.49
CA PHE A 76 0.03 15.70 14.27
C PHE A 76 0.48 17.17 14.37
N LEU A 77 -0.45 18.07 14.75
CA LEU A 77 -0.19 19.51 14.81
C LEU A 77 0.83 19.89 15.90
N LYS A 78 0.92 19.12 17.00
CA LYS A 78 1.87 19.39 18.10
C LYS A 78 3.32 19.03 17.74
N ASN A 79 3.55 18.11 16.79
CA ASN A 79 4.90 17.65 16.46
C ASN A 79 5.13 17.37 14.96
N PRO A 80 4.95 18.38 14.08
CA PRO A 80 4.96 18.17 12.63
C PRO A 80 6.26 17.56 12.10
N ALA A 81 7.42 17.89 12.71
CA ALA A 81 8.71 17.35 12.31
C ALA A 81 8.84 15.84 12.56
N ALA A 82 8.24 15.31 13.63
CA ALA A 82 8.21 13.87 13.87
C ALA A 82 7.33 13.16 12.83
N PHE A 83 6.22 13.79 12.44
CA PHE A 83 5.29 13.23 11.45
C PHE A 83 5.82 13.29 10.02
N GLN A 84 6.70 14.25 9.71
CA GLN A 84 7.43 14.26 8.45
C GLN A 84 8.28 12.99 8.30
N LYS A 85 9.00 12.58 9.34
CA LYS A 85 9.80 11.33 9.32
C LYS A 85 8.94 10.08 9.17
N MET A 86 7.79 10.07 9.85
CA MET A 86 6.79 8.99 9.69
C MET A 86 6.29 8.92 8.24
N ALA A 87 5.98 10.06 7.64
CA ALA A 87 5.50 10.14 6.27
C ALA A 87 6.57 9.68 5.26
N GLU A 88 7.82 10.10 5.44
CA GLU A 88 8.95 9.66 4.62
C GLU A 88 9.16 8.14 4.67
N GLU A 89 9.11 7.55 5.87
CA GLU A 89 9.27 6.10 6.02
C GLU A 89 8.06 5.33 5.45
N GLY A 90 6.84 5.82 5.69
CA GLY A 90 5.62 5.25 5.11
C GLY A 90 5.63 5.31 3.58
N GLN A 91 6.06 6.43 3.00
CA GLN A 91 6.23 6.61 1.57
C GLN A 91 7.28 5.64 1.02
N ARG A 92 8.45 5.55 1.66
CA ARG A 92 9.54 4.67 1.25
C ARG A 92 9.06 3.21 1.19
N LEU A 93 8.38 2.72 2.23
CA LEU A 93 7.83 1.36 2.26
C LEU A 93 6.73 1.16 1.22
N CYS A 94 5.84 2.14 1.04
CA CYS A 94 4.79 2.08 0.03
C CYS A 94 5.37 1.94 -1.38
N LEU A 95 6.34 2.79 -1.74
CA LEU A 95 6.99 2.75 -3.05
C LEU A 95 7.86 1.50 -3.24
N GLN A 96 8.33 0.88 -2.15
CA GLN A 96 9.10 -0.36 -2.20
C GLN A 96 8.23 -1.62 -2.36
N ASN A 97 7.10 -1.68 -1.65
CA ASN A 97 6.35 -2.93 -1.46
C ASN A 97 4.92 -2.90 -2.03
N HIS A 98 4.35 -1.73 -2.31
CA HIS A 98 2.94 -1.58 -2.68
C HIS A 98 2.77 -0.95 -4.07
N THR A 99 3.57 -1.41 -5.03
CA THR A 99 3.47 -1.00 -6.43
C THR A 99 2.62 -1.98 -7.26
N ILE A 100 2.19 -1.54 -8.44
CA ILE A 100 1.48 -2.40 -9.40
C ILE A 100 2.37 -3.58 -9.80
N GLU A 101 3.66 -3.32 -10.05
CA GLU A 101 4.65 -4.32 -10.43
C GLU A 101 4.81 -5.39 -9.34
N GLN A 102 4.92 -4.99 -8.07
CA GLN A 102 5.03 -5.91 -6.94
C GLN A 102 3.75 -6.74 -6.80
N ARG A 103 2.57 -6.13 -6.98
CA ARG A 103 1.30 -6.85 -6.94
C ARG A 103 1.17 -7.86 -8.08
N LEU A 104 1.59 -7.51 -9.29
CA LEU A 104 1.60 -8.43 -10.43
C LEU A 104 2.53 -9.62 -10.15
N GLN A 105 3.72 -9.36 -9.60
CA GLN A 105 4.67 -10.42 -9.23
C GLN A 105 4.03 -11.41 -8.23
N GLU A 106 3.38 -10.92 -7.18
CA GLU A 106 2.69 -11.76 -6.19
C GLU A 106 1.57 -12.59 -6.82
N ILE A 107 0.73 -11.97 -7.68
CA ILE A 107 -0.35 -12.67 -8.38
C ILE A 107 0.23 -13.82 -9.22
N PHE A 108 1.26 -13.56 -10.02
CA PHE A 108 1.86 -14.59 -10.86
C PHE A 108 2.60 -15.66 -10.07
N GLN A 109 3.20 -15.32 -8.92
CA GLN A 109 3.77 -16.31 -8.00
C GLN A 109 2.68 -17.24 -7.44
N VAL A 110 1.53 -16.69 -7.06
CA VAL A 110 0.38 -17.49 -6.62
C VAL A 110 -0.10 -18.39 -7.75
N VAL A 111 -0.29 -17.86 -8.96
CA VAL A 111 -0.70 -18.65 -10.13
C VAL A 111 0.30 -19.79 -10.39
N ALA A 112 1.60 -19.47 -10.43
CA ALA A 112 2.67 -20.45 -10.64
C ALA A 112 2.64 -21.56 -9.59
N SER A 113 2.40 -21.22 -8.32
CA SER A 113 2.33 -22.21 -7.22
C SER A 113 1.14 -23.17 -7.33
N HIS A 114 0.16 -22.87 -8.18
CA HIS A 114 -1.01 -23.70 -8.44
C HIS A 114 -0.97 -24.45 -9.78
N LEU A 115 0.01 -24.19 -10.65
CA LEU A 115 0.18 -24.94 -11.90
C LEU A 115 0.32 -26.44 -11.63
N GLY A 116 -0.37 -27.26 -12.41
CA GLY A 116 -0.42 -28.71 -12.25
C GLY A 116 -1.27 -29.22 -11.07
N LYS A 117 -1.96 -28.33 -10.34
CA LYS A 117 -2.87 -28.68 -9.23
C LYS A 117 -4.32 -28.47 -9.63
N ASN A 118 -5.24 -29.27 -9.08
CA ASN A 118 -6.69 -29.06 -9.20
C ASN A 118 -7.21 -28.87 -10.65
N GLY A 119 -6.62 -29.58 -11.62
CA GLY A 119 -6.99 -29.45 -13.04
C GLY A 119 -6.40 -28.23 -13.76
N ILE A 120 -5.54 -27.46 -13.09
CA ILE A 120 -4.79 -26.36 -13.71
C ILE A 120 -3.65 -26.96 -14.56
N PRO A 121 -3.44 -26.50 -15.80
CA PRO A 121 -2.34 -26.94 -16.65
C PRO A 121 -0.97 -26.87 -15.94
N GLY A 122 -0.11 -27.84 -16.24
CA GLY A 122 1.23 -27.93 -15.62
C GLY A 122 2.20 -26.84 -16.08
N PRO A 123 3.36 -26.71 -15.43
CA PRO A 123 4.40 -25.75 -15.81
C PRO A 123 4.86 -25.86 -17.28
N ASP A 124 4.87 -27.07 -17.83
CA ASP A 124 5.30 -27.32 -19.22
C ASP A 124 4.23 -27.01 -20.28
N SER A 125 3.00 -26.72 -19.85
CA SER A 125 1.92 -26.28 -20.74
C SER A 125 2.21 -24.90 -21.32
N GLU A 126 1.49 -24.52 -22.38
CA GLU A 126 1.59 -23.17 -22.95
C GLU A 126 1.30 -22.08 -21.91
N ALA A 127 0.25 -22.27 -21.10
CA ALA A 127 -0.08 -21.35 -20.00
C ALA A 127 1.00 -21.31 -18.92
N GLY A 128 1.59 -22.46 -18.58
CA GLY A 128 2.68 -22.54 -17.60
C GLY A 128 3.93 -21.79 -18.06
N LYS A 129 4.33 -21.98 -19.32
CA LYS A 129 5.45 -21.26 -19.94
C LYS A 129 5.22 -19.75 -19.98
N ALA A 130 4.01 -19.31 -20.32
CA ALA A 130 3.65 -17.90 -20.33
C ALA A 130 3.76 -17.26 -18.93
N VAL A 131 3.32 -17.96 -17.88
CA VAL A 131 3.46 -17.50 -16.49
C VAL A 131 4.93 -17.37 -16.10
N SER A 132 5.77 -18.36 -16.44
CA SER A 132 7.21 -18.31 -16.19
C SER A 132 7.89 -17.13 -16.90
N GLU A 133 7.57 -16.91 -18.17
CA GLU A 133 8.13 -15.79 -18.95
C GLU A 133 7.75 -14.43 -18.34
N ILE A 134 6.51 -14.26 -17.88
CA ILE A 134 6.08 -13.02 -17.22
C ILE A 134 6.83 -12.82 -15.90
N LEU A 135 6.98 -13.88 -15.10
CA LEU A 135 7.74 -13.80 -13.84
C LEU A 135 9.19 -13.41 -14.06
N GLU A 136 9.85 -13.97 -15.08
CA GLU A 136 11.23 -13.62 -15.45
C GLU A 136 11.34 -12.15 -15.85
N LYS A 137 10.39 -11.65 -16.67
CA LYS A 137 10.36 -10.23 -17.09
C LYS A 137 10.15 -9.29 -15.90
N LEU A 138 9.26 -9.63 -14.97
CA LEU A 138 9.01 -8.84 -13.76
C LEU A 138 10.24 -8.82 -12.84
N GLN A 139 10.95 -9.95 -12.69
CA GLN A 139 12.19 -10.02 -11.91
C GLN A 139 13.32 -9.21 -12.54
N ALA A 140 13.48 -9.29 -13.85
CA ALA A 140 14.49 -8.52 -14.58
C ALA A 140 14.25 -7.01 -14.48
N ALA A 141 12.98 -6.56 -14.51
CA ALA A 141 12.63 -5.15 -14.36
C ALA A 141 12.94 -4.59 -12.96
N LYS A 142 12.98 -5.45 -11.92
CA LYS A 142 13.28 -5.05 -10.54
C LYS A 142 14.78 -4.88 -10.27
N ASN A 143 15.63 -5.53 -11.07
CA ASN A 143 17.09 -5.44 -11.01
C ASN A 143 17.64 -4.94 -12.36
N PRO A 144 17.40 -3.68 -12.76
CA PRO A 144 18.10 -3.14 -13.92
C PRO A 144 19.59 -3.23 -13.60
N GLN A 145 20.36 -3.92 -14.44
CA GLN A 145 21.82 -3.98 -14.31
C GLN A 145 22.33 -2.54 -14.14
N THR A 146 22.98 -2.28 -13.01
CA THR A 146 23.65 -1.02 -12.66
C THR A 146 24.70 -0.64 -13.69
#